data_AF-X6CNX4-F1
#
_entry.id   AF-X6CNX4-F1
#
_cell.length_a   1.000
_cell.length_b   1.000
_cell.length_c   1.000
_cell.angle_alpha   90.00
_cell.angle_beta   90.00
_cell.angle_gamma   90.00
#
_symmetry.space_group_name_H-M   'P 1'
#
loop_
_entity.id
_entity.type
_entity.pdbx_description
1 polymer ?
#
loop_
_entity_poly.entity_id
_entity_poly.type
_entity_poly.pdbx_seq_one_letter_code
_entity_poly.pdbx_strand_id
1 'polypeptide(L)' 'MERLGMTHNPKDDFDHPLMAGDDPLQRQVLYRIKAENWGKLKASSTG' A
#
# COMPACT_ATOMS: atom_id res chain seq x y z
N MET A 1 -2.88 1.37 -5.35
CA MET A 1 -3.89 2.13 -4.56
C MET A 1 -3.72 3.65 -4.68
N GLU A 2 -3.09 4.15 -5.75
CA GLU A 2 -2.76 5.57 -5.91
C GLU A 2 -3.99 6.47 -6.06
N ARG A 3 -5.03 5.99 -6.73
CA ARG A 3 -6.32 6.70 -6.84
C ARG A 3 -7.00 6.95 -5.49
N LEU A 4 -6.66 6.17 -4.47
CA LEU A 4 -7.10 6.37 -3.09
C LEU A 4 -6.18 7.30 -2.30
N GLY A 5 -5.18 7.92 -2.94
CA GLY A 5 -4.21 8.79 -2.29
C GLY A 5 -3.09 8.07 -1.52
N MET A 6 -2.98 6.74 -1.66
CA MET A 6 -1.85 5.97 -1.11
C MET A 6 -0.67 6.00 -2.07
N THR A 7 0.56 5.90 -1.54
CA THR A 7 1.78 5.91 -2.34
C THR A 7 2.51 4.57 -2.22
N HIS A 8 3.12 4.13 -3.31
CA HIS A 8 4.00 2.96 -3.37
C HIS A 8 5.46 3.41 -3.53
N ASN A 9 6.37 2.68 -2.89
CA ASN A 9 7.81 2.84 -3.04
C ASN A 9 8.40 1.46 -3.32
N PRO A 10 8.98 1.20 -4.51
CA PRO A 10 9.52 -0.11 -4.87
C PRO A 10 10.61 -0.64 -3.91
N LYS A 11 11.30 0.26 -3.19
CA LYS A 11 12.29 -0.13 -2.18
C LYS A 11 11.68 -0.80 -0.94
N ASP A 12 10.37 -0.60 -0.73
CA ASP A 12 9.63 -1.17 0.39
C ASP A 12 8.88 -2.46 0.01
N ASP A 13 9.05 -2.94 -1.23
CA ASP A 13 8.53 -4.23 -1.67
C ASP A 13 9.29 -5.37 -0.98
N PHE A 14 8.56 -6.41 -0.60
CA PHE A 14 9.09 -7.48 0.24
C PHE A 14 8.53 -8.83 -0.16
N ASP A 15 9.22 -9.88 0.29
CA ASP A 15 8.79 -11.25 0.12
C ASP A 15 8.02 -11.68 1.36
N HIS A 16 6.80 -12.18 1.18
CA HIS A 16 5.91 -12.51 2.28
C HIS A 16 6.51 -13.66 3.11
N PRO A 17 6.78 -13.47 4.41
CA PRO A 17 7.58 -14.40 5.21
C PRO A 17 6.92 -15.77 5.44
N LEU A 18 5.62 -15.87 5.20
CA LEU A 18 4.85 -17.11 5.34
C LEU A 18 4.62 -17.84 4.01
N MET A 19 5.14 -17.32 2.89
CA MET A 19 5.03 -17.96 1.58
C MET A 19 6.29 -18.76 1.26
N ALA A 20 6.14 -19.85 0.51
CA ALA A 20 7.28 -20.61 0.00
C ALA A 20 8.11 -19.76 -0.97
N GLY A 21 9.42 -20.05 -1.06
CA GLY A 21 10.37 -19.25 -1.86
C GLY A 21 10.17 -19.32 -3.37
N ASP A 22 9.37 -20.26 -3.84
CA ASP A 22 8.96 -20.45 -5.24
C ASP A 22 7.49 -20.10 -5.47
N ASP A 23 6.79 -19.60 -4.44
CA ASP A 23 5.38 -19.25 -4.55
C ASP A 23 5.23 -17.99 -5.43
N PRO A 24 4.40 -18.03 -6.50
CA PRO A 24 4.20 -16.90 -7.38
C PRO A 24 3.62 -15.65 -6.69
N LEU A 25 2.99 -15.82 -5.51
CA LEU A 25 2.45 -14.73 -4.68
C LEU A 25 3.38 -14.32 -3.54
N GLN A 26 4.61 -14.84 -3.48
CA GLN A 26 5.58 -14.46 -2.47
C GLN A 26 5.90 -12.96 -2.52
N ARG A 27 6.05 -12.39 -3.72
CA ARG A 27 6.39 -10.97 -3.88
C ARG A 27 5.18 -10.08 -3.60
N GLN A 28 5.30 -9.19 -2.62
CA GLN A 28 4.25 -8.27 -2.19
C GLN A 28 4.70 -6.82 -2.31
N VAL A 29 3.73 -5.94 -2.65
CA VAL A 29 3.96 -4.49 -2.78
C VAL A 29 3.36 -3.73 -1.61
N LEU A 30 4.08 -2.74 -1.09
CA LEU A 30 3.63 -1.97 0.06
C LEU A 30 3.11 -0.59 -0.33
N TYR A 31 1.81 -0.37 -0.12
CA TYR A 31 1.19 0.95 -0.21
C TYR A 31 1.01 1.55 1.17
N ARG A 32 1.35 2.83 1.30
CA ARG A 32 1.21 3.58 2.56
C ARG A 32 0.44 4.86 2.34
N ILE A 33 -0.21 5.32 3.38
CA ILE A 33 -0.74 6.68 3.46
C ILE A 33 -0.37 7.29 4.81
N LYS A 34 0.08 8.55 4.77
CA LYS A 34 0.36 9.31 6.00
C LYS A 34 -0.96 9.70 6.66
N ALA A 35 -0.98 9.74 7.99
CA ALA A 35 -2.18 10.13 8.76
C ALA A 35 -2.72 11.51 8.33
N GLU A 36 -1.83 12.46 8.06
CA GLU A 36 -2.17 13.79 7.52
C GLU A 36 -2.93 13.74 6.19
N ASN A 37 -2.57 12.80 5.31
CA ASN A 37 -3.21 12.62 4.01
C ASN A 37 -4.54 11.86 4.15
N TRP A 38 -4.66 10.99 5.15
CA TRP A 38 -5.91 10.28 5.45
C TRP A 38 -7.05 11.22 5.85
N GLY A 39 -6.77 12.24 6.65
CA GLY A 39 -7.77 13.27 7.02
C GLY A 39 -8.35 14.02 5.80
N LYS A 40 -7.51 14.28 4.79
CA LYS A 40 -7.92 14.94 3.54
C LYS A 40 -8.83 14.06 2.67
N LEU A 41 -8.59 12.74 2.65
CA LEU A 41 -9.48 11.79 1.97
C LEU A 41 -10.86 11.73 2.60
N LYS A 42 -10.95 11.70 3.93
CA LYS A 42 -12.24 11.68 4.65
C LYS A 42 -13.10 12.90 4.36
N ALA A 43 -12.49 14.09 4.26
CA ALA A 43 -13.20 15.33 3.96
C ALA A 43 -13.76 15.37 2.52
N SER A 44 -13.16 14.61 1.60
CA SER A 44 -13.55 14.59 0.18
C SER A 44 -14.74 13.65 -0.11
N SER A 45 -15.12 12.81 0.87
CA SER A 45 -16.22 11.84 0.77
C SER A 45 -17.54 12.32 1.39
N THR A 46 -17.61 13.57 1.86
CA THR A 46 -18.85 14.21 2.34
C THR A 46 -19.30 15.22 1.29
N GLY A 47 -19.88 14.71 0.21
CA GLY A 47 -20.46 15.48 -0.89
C GLY A 47 -21.50 14.64 -1.61
#